data_AF-A0A2E8VQF4-F1
#
_entry.id   AF-A0A2E8VQF4-F1
#
_cell.length_a   1.000
_cell.length_b   1.000
_cell.length_c   1.000
_cell.angle_alpha   90.00
_cell.angle_beta   90.00
_cell.angle_gamma   90.00
#
_symmetry.space_group_name_H-M   'P 1'
#
loop_
_entity.id
_entity.type
_entity.pdbx_description
1 polymer ?
#
loop_
_entity_poly.entity_id
_entity_poly.type
_entity_poly.pdbx_seq_one_letter_code
_entity_poly.pdbx_strand_id
1 'polypeptide(L)'
;MRLVCWRLDSFLTHRELLPDGYDPDIDWRNFDDVYAKRWVPYFGESLKNEFGKQERTFPYVLRQIQMRPRQLVILCNQIARLAFRAKRFPQMGEFVVEAIRGAQRRLADEVLNSYSEIHPNVALIIDALRGLPMRFQGNLLDKVARKTASEWQGNYSPANFKRLVAELGIVGVERSVNEKSRIIEADFEYSLEERLPLGYNSLCVIHPMFNAKLNVDQGQELIVLPFPDRPSFEPR
;
A
#
# COMPACT_ATOMS: atom_id res chain seq x y z
N MET A 1 -12.95 1.46 -4.80
CA MET A 1 -13.88 0.37 -4.46
C MET A 1 -14.91 0.15 -5.56
N ARG A 2 -15.87 1.08 -5.77
CA ARG A 2 -16.94 1.01 -6.77
C ARG A 2 -16.56 0.33 -8.09
N LEU A 3 -15.57 0.86 -8.81
CA LEU A 3 -15.15 0.33 -10.11
C LEU A 3 -14.72 -1.14 -10.05
N VAL A 4 -13.98 -1.53 -9.02
CA VAL A 4 -13.49 -2.91 -8.86
C VAL A 4 -14.66 -3.85 -8.53
N CYS A 5 -15.52 -3.44 -7.59
CA CYS A 5 -16.71 -4.21 -7.24
C CYS A 5 -17.63 -4.37 -8.46
N TRP A 6 -17.88 -3.31 -9.22
CA TRP A 6 -18.72 -3.36 -10.42
C TRP A 6 -18.15 -4.30 -11.50
N ARG A 7 -16.83 -4.27 -11.73
CA ARG A 7 -16.20 -5.19 -12.68
C ARG A 7 -16.31 -6.65 -12.25
N LEU A 8 -16.12 -6.93 -10.97
CA LEU A 8 -16.28 -8.27 -10.41
C LEU A 8 -17.74 -8.72 -10.52
N ASP A 9 -18.67 -7.88 -10.09
CA ASP A 9 -20.10 -8.11 -10.13
C ASP A 9 -20.61 -8.44 -11.54
N SER A 10 -20.20 -7.61 -12.52
CA SER A 10 -20.46 -7.86 -13.92
C SER A 10 -19.90 -9.20 -14.39
N PHE A 11 -18.65 -9.53 -14.03
CA PHE A 11 -18.04 -10.81 -14.37
C PHE A 11 -18.81 -12.00 -13.78
N LEU A 12 -19.19 -11.93 -12.50
CA LEU A 12 -19.92 -13.01 -11.81
C LEU A 12 -21.32 -13.20 -12.39
N THR A 13 -22.00 -12.10 -12.72
CA THR A 13 -23.33 -12.13 -13.36
C THR A 13 -23.28 -12.84 -14.71
N HIS A 14 -22.34 -12.47 -15.58
CA HIS A 14 -22.18 -13.10 -16.91
C HIS A 14 -21.74 -14.57 -16.84
N ARG A 15 -21.18 -15.01 -15.71
CA ARG A 15 -20.70 -16.37 -15.51
C ARG A 15 -21.62 -17.22 -14.65
N GLU A 16 -22.75 -16.67 -14.20
CA GLU A 16 -23.69 -17.34 -13.30
C GLU A 16 -23.02 -17.84 -12.00
N LEU A 17 -22.07 -17.04 -11.47
CA LEU A 17 -21.28 -17.34 -10.27
C LEU A 17 -21.70 -16.48 -9.06
N LEU A 18 -22.92 -15.93 -9.08
CA LEU A 18 -23.43 -15.12 -7.98
C LEU A 18 -23.71 -15.99 -6.75
N PRO A 19 -23.36 -15.52 -5.54
CA PRO A 19 -23.59 -16.28 -4.31
C PRO A 19 -25.08 -16.30 -3.95
N ASP A 20 -25.47 -17.29 -3.14
CA ASP A 20 -26.81 -17.32 -2.53
C ASP A 20 -27.03 -16.05 -1.67
N GLY A 21 -28.22 -15.45 -1.78
CA GLY A 21 -28.53 -14.18 -1.10
C GLY A 21 -27.95 -12.94 -1.78
N TYR A 22 -27.53 -13.03 -3.04
CA TYR A 22 -27.15 -11.88 -3.85
C TYR A 22 -28.29 -10.85 -3.94
N ASP A 23 -28.01 -9.63 -3.50
CA ASP A 23 -28.92 -8.49 -3.61
C ASP A 23 -28.59 -7.68 -4.88
N PRO A 24 -29.45 -7.67 -5.92
CA PRO A 24 -29.24 -6.90 -7.13
C PRO A 24 -29.41 -5.38 -6.92
N ASP A 25 -30.12 -4.97 -5.87
CA ASP A 25 -30.42 -3.56 -5.60
C ASP A 25 -29.26 -2.93 -4.83
N ILE A 26 -28.47 -2.13 -5.55
CA ILE A 26 -27.28 -1.47 -4.99
C ILE A 26 -27.20 -0.02 -5.46
N ASP A 27 -27.05 0.89 -4.50
CA ASP A 27 -26.64 2.25 -4.76
C ASP A 27 -25.12 2.30 -4.95
N TRP A 28 -24.69 2.19 -6.20
CA TRP A 28 -23.27 2.30 -6.58
C TRP A 28 -22.63 3.64 -6.18
N ARG A 29 -23.40 4.68 -5.82
CA ARG A 29 -22.86 5.97 -5.35
C ARG A 29 -22.60 5.98 -3.85
N ASN A 30 -23.21 5.07 -3.09
CA ASN A 30 -23.03 4.94 -1.65
C ASN A 30 -21.85 4.00 -1.33
N PHE A 31 -20.85 4.50 -0.59
CA PHE A 31 -19.68 3.71 -0.22
C PHE A 31 -20.05 2.52 0.66
N ASP A 32 -20.88 2.74 1.67
CA ASP A 32 -21.25 1.71 2.65
C ASP A 32 -22.08 0.61 2.02
N ASP A 33 -22.96 0.98 1.09
CA ASP A 33 -23.77 0.02 0.36
C ASP A 33 -22.88 -0.87 -0.54
N VAL A 34 -21.95 -0.26 -1.28
CA VAL A 34 -20.96 -1.02 -2.08
C VAL A 34 -20.05 -1.88 -1.20
N TYR A 35 -19.64 -1.38 -0.03
CA TYR A 35 -18.81 -2.14 0.89
C TYR A 35 -19.56 -3.37 1.42
N ALA A 36 -20.75 -3.17 2.00
CA ALA A 36 -21.54 -4.21 2.61
C ALA A 36 -22.04 -5.24 1.59
N LYS A 37 -22.55 -4.80 0.44
CA LYS A 37 -23.21 -5.69 -0.54
C LYS A 37 -22.27 -6.28 -1.59
N ARG A 38 -21.06 -5.72 -1.80
CA ARG A 38 -20.13 -6.19 -2.85
C ARG A 38 -18.69 -6.35 -2.42
N TRP A 39 -18.20 -5.69 -1.38
CA TRP A 39 -16.86 -5.99 -0.89
C TRP A 39 -16.88 -7.16 0.09
N VAL A 40 -17.66 -7.04 1.16
CA VAL A 40 -17.72 -8.02 2.26
C VAL A 40 -18.06 -9.45 1.79
N PRO A 41 -19.02 -9.69 0.89
CA PRO A 41 -19.39 -11.06 0.49
C PRO A 41 -18.25 -11.82 -0.21
N TYR A 42 -17.35 -11.11 -0.90
CA TYR A 42 -16.26 -11.73 -1.66
C TYR A 42 -14.93 -11.66 -0.93
N PHE A 43 -14.58 -10.51 -0.35
CA PHE A 43 -13.30 -10.26 0.31
C PHE A 43 -13.34 -10.47 1.83
N GLY A 44 -14.51 -10.66 2.42
CA GLY A 44 -14.69 -10.68 3.86
C GLY A 44 -14.62 -9.29 4.49
N GLU A 45 -15.24 -9.15 5.66
CA GLU A 45 -15.22 -7.92 6.44
C GLU A 45 -13.85 -7.67 7.07
N SER A 46 -13.25 -8.73 7.63
CA SER A 46 -11.99 -8.67 8.34
C SER A 46 -11.08 -9.86 8.06
N LEU A 47 -9.80 -9.69 8.35
CA LEU A 47 -8.74 -10.67 8.16
C LEU A 47 -7.75 -10.60 9.33
N LYS A 48 -6.89 -11.62 9.45
CA LYS A 48 -5.69 -11.55 10.28
C LYS A 48 -4.50 -11.15 9.42
N ASN A 49 -3.80 -10.09 9.79
CA ASN A 49 -2.63 -9.60 9.07
C ASN A 49 -1.39 -10.47 9.31
N GLU A 50 -0.25 -10.06 8.78
CA GLU A 50 1.03 -10.79 8.92
C GLU A 50 1.54 -10.88 10.36
N PHE A 51 1.06 -10.00 11.24
CA PHE A 51 1.34 -9.97 12.69
C PHE A 51 0.25 -10.68 13.51
N GLY A 52 -0.71 -11.36 12.87
CA GLY A 52 -1.83 -12.01 13.54
C GLY A 52 -2.89 -11.06 14.11
N LYS A 53 -2.81 -9.75 13.86
CA LYS A 53 -3.79 -8.76 14.31
C LYS A 53 -5.00 -8.75 13.39
N GLN A 54 -6.20 -8.62 13.98
CA GLN A 54 -7.43 -8.50 13.23
C GLN A 54 -7.52 -7.10 12.59
N GLU A 55 -7.81 -7.05 11.30
CA GLU A 55 -7.96 -5.82 10.54
C GLU A 55 -9.14 -5.91 9.58
N ARG A 56 -9.76 -4.77 9.25
CA ARG A 56 -10.75 -4.72 8.17
C ARG A 56 -10.05 -4.95 6.82
N THR A 57 -10.66 -5.77 5.97
CA THR A 57 -10.03 -6.21 4.72
C THR A 57 -9.76 -5.04 3.76
N PHE A 58 -10.70 -4.11 3.62
CA PHE A 58 -10.56 -3.01 2.66
C PHE A 58 -9.43 -2.01 3.03
N PRO A 59 -9.35 -1.47 4.27
CA PRO A 59 -8.22 -0.67 4.71
C PRO A 59 -6.87 -1.40 4.57
N TYR A 60 -6.84 -2.69 4.91
CA TYR A 60 -5.64 -3.51 4.78
C TYR A 60 -5.13 -3.57 3.34
N VAL A 61 -6.03 -3.71 2.35
CA VAL A 61 -5.67 -3.69 0.92
C VAL A 61 -5.24 -2.30 0.48
N LEU A 62 -5.96 -1.25 0.90
CA LEU A 62 -5.69 0.12 0.45
C LEU A 62 -4.34 0.67 0.92
N ARG A 63 -3.86 0.33 2.12
CA ARG A 63 -2.55 0.81 2.59
C ARG A 63 -1.36 0.21 1.82
N GLN A 64 -1.59 -0.78 0.96
CA GLN A 64 -0.55 -1.44 0.17
C GLN A 64 -0.31 -0.77 -1.19
N ILE A 65 -1.00 0.35 -1.47
CA ILE A 65 -0.94 1.06 -2.75
C ILE A 65 -0.74 2.55 -2.53
N GLN A 66 -0.23 3.27 -3.54
CA GLN A 66 -0.03 4.73 -3.50
C GLN A 66 -1.19 5.48 -4.16
N MET A 67 -2.43 5.09 -3.83
CA MET A 67 -3.67 5.61 -4.45
C MET A 67 -3.79 5.50 -5.99
N ARG A 68 -2.88 4.81 -6.68
CA ARG A 68 -3.01 4.57 -8.13
C ARG A 68 -4.10 3.51 -8.37
N PRO A 69 -5.24 3.84 -9.03
CA PRO A 69 -6.36 2.89 -9.17
C PRO A 69 -5.98 1.56 -9.83
N ARG A 70 -4.98 1.59 -10.73
CA ARG A 70 -4.42 0.39 -11.39
C ARG A 70 -3.83 -0.61 -10.39
N GLN A 71 -3.16 -0.14 -9.33
CA GLN A 71 -2.55 -1.02 -8.32
C GLN A 71 -3.62 -1.80 -7.55
N LEU A 72 -4.77 -1.18 -7.23
CA LEU A 72 -5.91 -1.87 -6.61
C LEU A 72 -6.43 -2.99 -7.52
N VAL A 73 -6.57 -2.73 -8.82
CA VAL A 73 -7.00 -3.74 -9.81
C VAL A 73 -6.01 -4.89 -9.87
N ILE A 74 -4.70 -4.61 -9.84
CA ILE A 74 -3.64 -5.63 -9.81
C ILE A 74 -3.78 -6.52 -8.58
N LEU A 75 -3.97 -5.92 -7.39
CA LEU A 75 -4.15 -6.68 -6.14
C LEU A 75 -5.40 -7.55 -6.19
N CYS A 76 -6.56 -6.98 -6.55
CA CYS A 76 -7.80 -7.75 -6.63
C CYS A 76 -7.72 -8.90 -7.65
N ASN A 77 -7.07 -8.69 -8.79
CA ASN A 77 -6.84 -9.77 -9.76
C ASN A 77 -5.90 -10.85 -9.22
N GLN A 78 -4.87 -10.49 -8.44
CA GLN A 78 -3.99 -11.46 -7.80
C GLN A 78 -4.73 -12.29 -6.76
N ILE A 79 -5.58 -11.66 -5.94
CA ILE A 79 -6.44 -12.33 -4.96
C ILE A 79 -7.37 -13.32 -5.68
N ALA A 80 -8.07 -12.87 -6.72
CA ALA A 80 -8.98 -13.70 -7.51
C ALA A 80 -8.25 -14.90 -8.13
N ARG A 81 -7.02 -14.72 -8.63
CA ARG A 81 -6.20 -15.81 -9.19
C ARG A 81 -5.86 -16.88 -8.16
N LEU A 82 -5.52 -16.49 -6.93
CA LEU A 82 -5.27 -17.46 -5.85
C LEU A 82 -6.54 -18.24 -5.50
N ALA A 83 -7.66 -17.53 -5.31
CA ALA A 83 -8.95 -18.16 -5.04
C ALA A 83 -9.39 -19.12 -6.16
N PHE A 84 -9.15 -18.76 -7.42
CA PHE A 84 -9.46 -19.60 -8.58
C PHE A 84 -8.62 -20.89 -8.57
N ARG A 85 -7.31 -20.79 -8.31
CA ARG A 85 -6.42 -21.96 -8.20
C ARG A 85 -6.81 -22.88 -7.05
N ALA A 86 -7.27 -22.31 -5.95
CA ALA A 86 -7.78 -23.04 -4.79
C ALA A 86 -9.20 -23.60 -4.99
N LYS A 87 -9.87 -23.32 -6.12
CA LYS A 87 -11.28 -23.67 -6.38
C LYS A 87 -12.26 -23.10 -5.33
N ARG A 88 -11.96 -21.90 -4.82
CA ARG A 88 -12.75 -21.18 -3.82
C ARG A 88 -13.41 -19.91 -4.37
N PHE A 89 -13.07 -19.50 -5.59
CA PHE A 89 -13.65 -18.33 -6.24
C PHE A 89 -15.19 -18.46 -6.35
N PRO A 90 -15.98 -17.41 -6.01
CA PRO A 90 -15.57 -16.02 -5.75
C PRO A 90 -15.23 -15.67 -4.29
N GLN A 91 -15.17 -16.64 -3.38
CA GLN A 91 -14.73 -16.39 -2.00
C GLN A 91 -13.22 -16.16 -1.98
N MET A 92 -12.83 -14.93 -1.65
CA MET A 92 -11.47 -14.41 -1.84
C MET A 92 -10.78 -13.97 -0.54
N GLY A 93 -11.54 -13.77 0.54
CA GLY A 93 -11.02 -13.18 1.79
C GLY A 93 -9.80 -13.89 2.38
N GLU A 94 -9.79 -15.22 2.36
CA GLU A 94 -8.66 -16.02 2.88
C GLU A 94 -7.34 -15.84 2.11
N PHE A 95 -7.41 -15.36 0.86
CA PHE A 95 -6.25 -15.20 -0.02
C PHE A 95 -5.68 -13.78 -0.02
N VAL A 96 -6.29 -12.83 0.70
CA VAL A 96 -5.92 -11.41 0.65
C VAL A 96 -4.47 -11.17 1.05
N VAL A 97 -4.05 -11.73 2.19
CA VAL A 97 -2.71 -11.53 2.76
C VAL A 97 -1.65 -12.16 1.86
N GLU A 98 -1.85 -13.41 1.43
CA GLU A 98 -0.92 -14.11 0.54
C GLU A 98 -0.78 -13.40 -0.80
N ALA A 99 -1.89 -12.96 -1.39
CA ALA A 99 -1.87 -12.23 -2.66
C ALA A 99 -1.10 -10.91 -2.57
N ILE A 100 -1.30 -10.16 -1.49
CA ILE A 100 -0.58 -8.90 -1.25
C ILE A 100 0.92 -9.17 -1.10
N ARG A 101 1.31 -10.14 -0.27
CA ARG A 101 2.71 -10.53 -0.10
C ARG A 101 3.37 -10.89 -1.44
N GLY A 102 2.67 -11.66 -2.28
CA GLY A 102 3.14 -12.04 -3.60
C GLY A 102 3.14 -10.91 -4.65
N ALA A 103 2.44 -9.81 -4.40
CA ALA A 103 2.33 -8.67 -5.32
C ALA A 103 3.18 -7.46 -4.93
N GLN A 104 3.53 -7.28 -3.64
CA GLN A 104 4.21 -6.09 -3.12
C GLN A 104 5.48 -5.72 -3.89
N ARG A 105 6.38 -6.68 -4.14
CA ARG A 105 7.62 -6.42 -4.91
C ARG A 105 7.33 -5.89 -6.31
N ARG A 106 6.37 -6.51 -7.01
CA ARG A 106 5.97 -6.10 -8.36
C ARG A 106 5.38 -4.69 -8.38
N LEU A 107 4.57 -4.34 -7.38
CA LEU A 107 3.98 -3.00 -7.25
C LEU A 107 5.07 -1.95 -6.98
N ALA A 108 6.03 -2.27 -6.11
CA ALA A 108 7.18 -1.40 -5.85
C ALA A 108 8.03 -1.21 -7.12
N ASP A 109 8.31 -2.28 -7.87
CA ASP A 109 9.07 -2.22 -9.11
C ASP A 109 8.36 -1.38 -10.19
N GLU A 110 7.02 -1.46 -10.30
CA GLU A 110 6.25 -0.62 -11.23
C GLU A 110 6.45 0.88 -10.94
N VAL A 111 6.51 1.26 -9.67
CA VAL A 111 6.78 2.66 -9.29
C VAL A 111 8.18 3.06 -9.71
N LEU A 112 9.20 2.26 -9.40
CA LEU A 112 10.59 2.60 -9.73
C LEU A 112 10.82 2.67 -11.24
N ASN A 113 10.24 1.75 -12.00
CA ASN A 113 10.33 1.74 -13.46
C ASN A 113 9.72 2.99 -14.09
N SER A 114 8.70 3.60 -13.48
CA SER A 114 8.16 4.87 -13.99
C SER A 114 9.10 6.07 -13.82
N TYR A 115 10.18 5.93 -13.04
CA TYR A 115 11.18 6.99 -12.81
C TYR A 115 12.54 6.65 -13.40
N SER A 116 12.74 5.48 -14.01
CA SER A 116 14.05 5.09 -14.55
C SER A 116 14.53 5.96 -15.71
N GLU A 117 13.60 6.61 -16.42
CA GLU A 117 13.94 7.57 -17.49
C GLU A 117 14.51 8.89 -16.94
N ILE A 118 14.07 9.31 -15.74
CA ILE A 118 14.48 10.56 -15.10
C ILE A 118 15.70 10.34 -14.18
N HIS A 119 15.68 9.21 -13.47
CA HIS A 119 16.73 8.79 -12.57
C HIS A 119 17.28 7.43 -13.01
N PRO A 120 18.28 7.42 -13.92
CA PRO A 120 19.05 6.23 -14.19
C PRO A 120 19.57 5.67 -12.87
N ASN A 121 19.50 4.35 -12.68
CA ASN A 121 19.88 3.66 -11.44
C ASN A 121 19.00 3.93 -10.20
N VAL A 122 17.78 4.46 -10.35
CA VAL A 122 16.87 4.70 -9.21
C VAL A 122 16.71 3.47 -8.30
N ALA A 123 16.66 2.26 -8.88
CA ALA A 123 16.58 1.01 -8.12
C ALA A 123 17.82 0.77 -7.23
N LEU A 124 19.01 1.14 -7.67
CA LEU A 124 20.26 1.03 -6.89
C LEU A 124 20.33 2.12 -5.81
N ILE A 125 19.86 3.33 -6.12
CA ILE A 125 19.81 4.44 -5.16
C ILE A 125 18.88 4.09 -4.00
N ILE A 126 17.66 3.60 -4.28
CA ILE A 126 16.69 3.25 -3.24
C ILE A 126 17.09 2.00 -2.45
N ASP A 127 17.93 1.12 -3.01
CA ASP A 127 18.41 -0.08 -2.32
C ASP A 127 19.22 0.27 -1.06
N ALA A 128 19.71 1.50 -0.95
CA ALA A 128 20.35 1.98 0.28
C ALA A 128 19.38 2.08 1.48
N LEU A 129 18.06 2.10 1.25
CA LEU A 129 17.02 2.02 2.28
C LEU A 129 16.78 0.58 2.78
N ARG A 130 17.46 -0.41 2.20
CA ARG A 130 17.26 -1.82 2.56
C ARG A 130 17.60 -2.09 4.03
N GLY A 131 16.72 -2.81 4.72
CA GLY A 131 16.91 -3.18 6.12
C GLY A 131 16.71 -2.04 7.11
N LEU A 132 16.31 -0.84 6.66
CA LEU A 132 15.91 0.21 7.59
C LEU A 132 14.66 -0.22 8.38
N PRO A 133 14.51 0.24 9.63
CA PRO A 133 13.29 0.00 10.39
C PRO A 133 12.13 0.78 9.76
N MET A 134 10.91 0.26 9.94
CA MET A 134 9.70 0.87 9.38
C MET A 134 9.50 2.33 9.81
N ARG A 135 9.91 2.66 11.04
CA ARG A 135 9.86 3.99 11.64
C ARG A 135 11.28 4.39 12.06
N PHE A 136 11.74 5.57 11.66
CA PHE A 136 13.10 6.03 11.91
C PHE A 136 13.22 7.56 11.96
N GLN A 137 14.34 8.05 12.50
CA GLN A 137 14.65 9.48 12.51
C GLN A 137 15.19 9.94 11.16
N GLY A 138 14.74 11.10 10.68
CA GLY A 138 15.07 11.63 9.34
C GLY A 138 16.57 11.83 9.09
N ASN A 139 17.37 12.05 10.13
CA ASN A 139 18.83 12.08 10.04
C ASN A 139 19.48 10.78 9.50
N LEU A 140 18.77 9.66 9.58
CA LEU A 140 19.22 8.40 9.00
C LEU A 140 19.27 8.46 7.47
N LEU A 141 18.39 9.25 6.84
CA LEU A 141 18.41 9.48 5.40
C LEU A 141 19.71 10.16 4.95
N ASP A 142 20.26 11.09 5.74
CA ASP A 142 21.53 11.74 5.41
C ASP A 142 22.70 10.73 5.44
N LYS A 143 22.66 9.79 6.38
CA LYS A 143 23.67 8.71 6.49
C LYS A 143 23.54 7.74 5.32
N VAL A 144 22.32 7.39 4.93
CA VAL A 144 22.02 6.47 3.84
C VAL A 144 22.34 7.09 2.48
N ALA A 145 21.98 8.36 2.27
CA ALA A 145 22.24 9.09 1.03
C ALA A 145 23.71 9.04 0.62
N ARG A 146 24.63 9.18 1.57
CA ARG A 146 26.09 9.12 1.34
C ARG A 146 26.55 7.83 0.67
N LYS A 147 25.87 6.70 0.92
CA LYS A 147 26.19 5.41 0.31
C LYS A 147 25.77 5.31 -1.15
N THR A 148 24.93 6.22 -1.61
CA THR A 148 24.38 6.19 -2.98
C THR A 148 25.17 7.05 -3.95
N ALA A 149 26.16 7.83 -3.50
CA ALA A 149 26.80 8.86 -4.31
C ALA A 149 27.35 8.35 -5.65
N SER A 150 27.86 7.11 -5.71
CA SER A 150 28.35 6.47 -6.95
C SER A 150 27.25 6.16 -7.98
N GLU A 151 26.00 6.07 -7.55
CA GLU A 151 24.87 5.67 -8.39
C GLU A 151 24.23 6.85 -9.13
N TRP A 152 24.54 8.09 -8.72
CA TRP A 152 23.97 9.29 -9.32
C TRP A 152 24.75 9.69 -10.58
N GLN A 153 24.05 9.81 -11.71
CA GLN A 153 24.60 10.35 -12.97
C GLN A 153 24.51 11.87 -13.09
N GLY A 154 24.05 12.56 -12.03
CA GLY A 154 23.85 14.01 -12.00
C GLY A 154 24.20 14.61 -10.65
N ASN A 155 23.55 15.70 -10.27
CA ASN A 155 23.83 16.40 -9.02
C ASN A 155 23.37 15.60 -7.80
N TYR A 156 24.24 14.73 -7.30
CA TYR A 156 24.08 14.11 -5.99
C TYR A 156 24.09 15.16 -4.88
N SER A 157 23.12 15.06 -3.97
CA SER A 157 23.18 15.67 -2.65
C SER A 157 22.28 14.90 -1.69
N PRO A 158 22.51 14.95 -0.37
CA PRO A 158 21.58 14.38 0.61
C PRO A 158 20.15 14.95 0.47
N ALA A 159 20.04 16.23 0.13
CA ALA A 159 18.74 16.87 -0.13
C ALA A 159 18.03 16.26 -1.34
N ASN A 160 18.75 16.00 -2.44
CA ASN A 160 18.18 15.37 -3.63
C ASN A 160 17.80 13.90 -3.38
N PHE A 161 18.56 13.17 -2.57
CA PHE A 161 18.17 11.83 -2.14
C PHE A 161 16.86 11.84 -1.35
N LYS A 162 16.73 12.73 -0.36
CA LYS A 162 15.50 12.90 0.42
C LYS A 162 14.31 13.25 -0.46
N ARG A 163 14.51 14.20 -1.38
CA ARG A 163 13.49 14.59 -2.35
C ARG A 163 13.07 13.39 -3.22
N LEU A 164 14.02 12.62 -3.73
CA LEU A 164 13.74 11.44 -4.56
C LEU A 164 12.89 10.40 -3.80
N VAL A 165 13.25 10.06 -2.55
CA VAL A 165 12.51 9.03 -1.79
C VAL A 165 11.12 9.50 -1.34
N ALA A 166 10.93 10.82 -1.15
CA ALA A 166 9.63 11.45 -0.92
C ALA A 166 8.77 11.45 -2.21
N GLU A 167 9.34 11.89 -3.33
CA GLU A 167 8.70 11.92 -4.66
C GLU A 167 8.22 10.55 -5.11
N LEU A 168 9.03 9.51 -4.88
CA LEU A 168 8.66 8.12 -5.17
C LEU A 168 7.60 7.58 -4.21
N GLY A 169 7.24 8.32 -3.16
CA GLY A 169 6.31 7.89 -2.12
C GLY A 169 6.79 6.69 -1.31
N ILE A 170 8.10 6.49 -1.21
CA ILE A 170 8.70 5.41 -0.43
C ILE A 170 8.75 5.81 1.04
N VAL A 171 9.18 7.05 1.31
CA VAL A 171 9.33 7.60 2.64
C VAL A 171 8.29 8.69 2.86
N GLY A 172 7.57 8.57 3.97
CA GLY A 172 6.62 9.55 4.46
C GLY A 172 7.05 10.14 5.79
N VAL A 173 6.27 11.09 6.31
CA VAL A 173 6.44 11.68 7.64
C VAL A 173 5.31 11.20 8.53
N GLU A 174 5.65 10.78 9.74
CA GLU A 174 4.69 10.47 10.78
C GLU A 174 3.91 11.73 11.17
N ARG A 175 2.58 11.65 11.06
CA ARG A 175 1.67 12.68 11.53
C ARG A 175 1.27 12.42 12.98
N SER A 176 0.91 11.18 13.27
CA SER A 176 0.49 10.76 14.60
C SER A 176 0.79 9.27 14.81
N VAL A 177 0.93 8.86 16.07
CA VAL A 177 1.05 7.46 16.46
C VAL A 177 0.08 7.15 17.58
N ASN A 178 -0.69 6.09 17.40
CA ASN A 178 -1.46 5.49 18.47
C ASN A 178 -0.66 4.32 19.06
N GLU A 179 -0.03 4.55 20.21
CA GLU A 179 0.83 3.55 20.86
C GLU A 179 0.07 2.29 21.29
N LYS A 180 -1.25 2.38 21.56
CA LYS A 180 -2.06 1.20 21.94
C LYS A 180 -2.35 0.30 20.76
N SER A 181 -2.82 0.87 19.65
CA SER A 181 -3.12 0.10 18.43
C SER A 181 -1.89 -0.16 17.56
N ARG A 182 -0.77 0.52 17.85
CA ARG A 182 0.49 0.47 17.08
C ARG A 182 0.27 0.94 15.64
N ILE A 183 -0.66 1.88 15.45
CA ILE A 183 -0.99 2.49 14.17
C ILE A 183 -0.27 3.82 14.06
N ILE A 184 0.42 4.02 12.94
CA ILE A 184 1.04 5.29 12.54
C ILE A 184 0.23 5.86 11.40
N GLU A 185 -0.29 7.06 11.60
CA GLU A 185 -0.83 7.88 10.53
C GLU A 185 0.33 8.66 9.91
N ALA A 186 0.46 8.59 8.59
CA ALA A 186 1.60 9.19 7.91
C ALA A 186 1.19 9.90 6.63
N ASP A 187 1.90 10.99 6.38
CA ASP A 187 1.80 11.78 5.17
C ASP A 187 2.85 11.32 4.15
N PHE A 188 2.41 11.10 2.92
CA PHE A 188 3.28 10.80 1.78
C PHE A 188 3.10 11.86 0.70
N GLU A 189 4.17 12.21 -0.02
CA GLU A 189 4.12 13.36 -0.95
C GLU A 189 3.04 13.23 -2.03
N TYR A 190 2.78 12.02 -2.53
CA TYR A 190 1.77 11.80 -3.56
C TYR A 190 0.32 12.02 -3.08
N SER A 191 0.09 12.21 -1.77
CA SER A 191 -1.22 12.58 -1.22
C SER A 191 -1.32 14.07 -0.84
N LEU A 192 -0.26 14.84 -1.03
CA LEU A 192 -0.20 16.27 -0.72
C LEU A 192 -0.19 17.10 -2.01
N GLU A 193 -0.66 18.34 -1.92
CA GLU A 193 -0.54 19.32 -3.02
C GLU A 193 0.88 19.90 -3.08
N GLU A 194 1.54 20.00 -1.93
CA GLU A 194 2.89 20.55 -1.77
C GLU A 194 3.95 19.45 -1.60
N ARG A 195 5.22 19.83 -1.75
CA ARG A 195 6.36 18.93 -1.48
C ARG A 195 6.38 18.52 -0.02
N LEU A 196 6.76 17.27 0.26
CA LEU A 196 6.89 16.77 1.62
C LEU A 196 8.34 16.96 2.12
N PRO A 197 8.61 17.92 3.03
CA PRO A 197 9.96 18.11 3.54
C PRO A 197 10.34 16.99 4.51
N LEU A 198 11.36 16.20 4.15
CA LEU A 198 11.97 15.22 5.06
C LEU A 198 13.06 15.90 5.92
N GLY A 199 12.64 16.46 7.04
CA GLY A 199 13.52 17.16 7.99
C GLY A 199 14.48 16.23 8.74
N TYR A 200 15.54 16.80 9.33
CA TYR A 200 16.51 16.06 10.15
C TYR A 200 15.87 15.48 11.43
N ASN A 201 14.95 16.23 12.05
CA ASN A 201 14.22 15.85 13.26
C ASN A 201 12.87 15.19 12.99
N SER A 202 12.49 15.00 11.71
CA SER A 202 11.22 14.38 11.36
C SER A 202 11.27 12.89 11.68
N LEU A 203 10.18 12.37 12.25
CA LEU A 203 9.95 10.93 12.30
C LEU A 203 9.46 10.49 10.93
N CYS A 204 10.24 9.64 10.28
CA CYS A 204 9.97 9.13 8.95
C CYS A 204 9.44 7.70 9.03
N VAL A 205 8.64 7.33 8.04
CA VAL A 205 8.14 5.96 7.88
C VAL A 205 8.31 5.43 6.46
N ILE A 206 8.46 4.12 6.31
CA ILE A 206 8.45 3.44 5.00
C ILE A 206 7.03 3.02 4.66
N HIS A 207 6.62 3.32 3.43
CA HIS A 207 5.31 2.93 2.93
C HIS A 207 5.16 1.40 2.85
N PRO A 208 4.03 0.79 3.30
CA PRO A 208 3.87 -0.67 3.39
C PRO A 208 4.14 -1.44 2.09
N MET A 209 3.79 -0.85 0.95
CA MET A 209 4.04 -1.41 -0.39
C MET A 209 5.51 -1.79 -0.62
N PHE A 210 6.48 -1.08 -0.03
CA PHE A 210 7.90 -1.32 -0.23
C PHE A 210 8.52 -2.30 0.77
N ASN A 211 7.76 -2.77 1.77
CA ASN A 211 8.28 -3.63 2.84
C ASN A 211 9.03 -4.85 2.30
N ALA A 212 8.42 -5.59 1.38
CA ALA A 212 9.02 -6.80 0.79
C ALA A 212 10.19 -6.52 -0.16
N LYS A 213 10.25 -5.33 -0.77
CA LYS A 213 11.37 -4.95 -1.67
C LYS A 213 12.59 -4.51 -0.86
N LEU A 214 12.37 -3.67 0.14
CA LEU A 214 13.42 -3.09 0.97
C LEU A 214 13.79 -3.99 2.16
N ASN A 215 13.12 -5.12 2.35
CA ASN A 215 13.31 -5.98 3.51
C ASN A 215 13.28 -5.16 4.82
N VAL A 216 12.24 -4.33 4.94
CA VAL A 216 12.07 -3.39 6.06
C VAL A 216 12.03 -4.17 7.37
N ASP A 217 12.77 -3.71 8.37
CA ASP A 217 12.66 -4.26 9.71
C ASP A 217 11.33 -3.83 10.33
N GLN A 218 10.43 -4.80 10.48
CA GLN A 218 9.08 -4.62 11.01
C GLN A 218 9.00 -4.84 12.53
N GLY A 219 10.14 -4.92 13.24
CA GLY A 219 10.32 -5.38 14.64
C GLY A 219 9.48 -4.73 15.75
N GLN A 220 8.50 -3.90 15.41
CA GLN A 220 7.55 -3.28 16.33
C GLN A 220 6.06 -3.55 15.99
N GLU A 221 5.78 -4.41 14.99
CA GLU A 221 4.43 -4.73 14.51
C GLU A 221 3.57 -3.48 14.21
N LEU A 222 4.23 -2.46 13.64
CA LEU A 222 3.64 -1.18 13.34
C LEU A 222 2.78 -1.28 12.08
N ILE A 223 1.65 -0.59 12.10
CA ILE A 223 0.75 -0.44 10.97
C ILE A 223 0.85 0.99 10.47
N VAL A 224 1.36 1.18 9.25
CA VAL A 224 1.38 2.51 8.62
C VAL A 224 0.10 2.70 7.79
N LEU A 225 -0.62 3.78 8.07
CA LEU A 225 -1.78 4.23 7.30
C LEU A 225 -1.38 5.47 6.48
N PRO A 226 -1.18 5.32 5.15
CA PRO A 226 -0.74 6.40 4.29
C PRO A 226 -1.84 7.42 3.93
N PHE A 227 -3.11 7.15 4.29
CA PHE A 227 -4.27 8.00 3.97
C PHE A 227 -5.20 8.18 5.17
N PRO A 228 -4.72 8.81 6.27
CA PRO A 228 -5.49 8.88 7.51
C PRO A 228 -6.84 9.61 7.34
N ASP A 229 -6.90 10.63 6.47
CA ASP A 229 -8.10 11.46 6.30
C ASP A 229 -9.17 10.87 5.37
N ARG A 230 -8.95 9.67 4.81
CA ARG A 230 -9.93 9.08 3.90
C ARG A 230 -11.02 8.35 4.69
N PRO A 231 -12.31 8.50 4.31
CA PRO A 231 -13.42 7.79 4.96
C PRO A 231 -13.24 6.26 5.01
N SER A 232 -12.46 5.71 4.09
CA SER A 232 -12.11 4.30 4.05
C SER A 232 -11.24 3.83 5.22
N PHE A 233 -10.60 4.74 5.96
CA PHE A 233 -9.74 4.45 7.12
C PHE A 233 -10.34 4.91 8.44
N GLU A 234 -11.53 5.54 8.44
CA GLU A 234 -12.24 5.89 9.66
C GLU A 234 -12.56 4.61 10.45
N PRO A 235 -12.16 4.51 11.73
CA PRO A 235 -12.71 3.51 12.63
C PRO A 235 -14.20 3.82 12.80
N ARG A 236 -15.05 2.98 12.24
CA ARG A 236 -16.50 3.00 12.44
C ARG A 236 -16.89 1.86 13.35
#